data_AF-A0A965D9E0-F1
#
_entry.id   AF-A0A965D9E0-F1
#
_cell.length_a   1.000
_cell.length_b   1.000
_cell.length_c   1.000
_cell.angle_alpha   90.00
_cell.angle_beta   90.00
_cell.angle_gamma   90.00
#
_symmetry.space_group_name_H-M   'P 1'
#
loop_
_entity.id
_entity.type
_entity.pdbx_description
1 polymer ?
#
loop_
_entity_poly.entity_id
_entity_poly.type
_entity_poly.pdbx_seq_one_letter_code
_entity_poly.pdbx_strand_id
1 'polypeptide(L)' 'MKLTSTSFANNGAIPGDCAFCVIDPVNKITMSKNRNPQLAWSGAPAGTKSFALICHDYDVPSVADDVNKDG' A
#
# COMPACT_ATOMS: atom_id res chain seq x y z
N MET A 1 -14.09 -5.54 14.66
CA MET A 1 -12.65 -5.34 14.46
C MET A 1 -12.40 -3.97 13.85
N LYS A 2 -11.32 -3.30 14.26
CA LYS A 2 -10.88 -2.00 13.73
C LYS A 2 -9.41 -2.12 13.35
N LEU A 3 -9.04 -1.58 12.19
CA LEU A 3 -7.65 -1.45 11.72
C LEU A 3 -7.26 0.04 11.73
N THR A 4 -6.03 0.32 12.12
CA THR A 4 -5.46 1.68 12.18
C THR A 4 -4.01 1.66 11.71
N SER A 5 -3.53 2.81 11.24
CA SER A 5 -2.14 3.02 10.85
C SER A 5 -1.68 4.40 11.35
N THR A 6 -0.43 4.49 11.79
CA THR A 6 0.26 5.77 11.98
C THR A 6 1.04 6.19 10.74
N SER A 7 1.11 5.35 9.71
CA SER A 7 1.75 5.68 8.43
C SER A 7 0.82 6.48 7.53
N PHE A 8 -0.48 6.17 7.48
CA PHE A 8 -1.46 6.92 6.69
C PHE A 8 -2.89 6.76 7.21
N ALA A 9 -3.76 7.72 6.88
CA ALA A 9 -5.19 7.64 7.17
C ALA A 9 -5.91 6.75 6.15
N ASN A 10 -7.10 6.21 6.51
CA ASN A 10 -7.94 5.50 5.54
C ASN A 10 -8.23 6.37 4.31
N ASN A 11 -8.08 5.82 3.10
CA ASN A 11 -8.13 6.54 1.82
C ASN A 11 -7.11 7.68 1.64
N GLY A 12 -6.12 7.79 2.53
CA GLY A 12 -5.00 8.71 2.39
C GLY A 12 -3.95 8.19 1.41
N ALA A 13 -3.09 9.09 0.94
CA ALA A 13 -1.96 8.72 0.10
C ALA A 13 -0.97 7.82 0.88
N ILE A 14 -0.43 6.81 0.19
CA ILE A 14 0.64 5.98 0.74
C ILE A 14 1.92 6.84 0.83
N PRO A 15 2.57 6.92 2.01
CA PRO A 15 3.82 7.68 2.16
C PRO A 15 4.90 7.12 1.25
N GLY A 16 5.76 7.99 0.71
CA GLY A 16 6.84 7.59 -0.19
C GLY A 16 7.72 6.47 0.38
N ASP A 17 8.07 6.52 1.68
CA ASP A 17 8.85 5.49 2.36
C ASP A 17 8.20 4.09 2.33
N CYS A 18 6.86 4.02 2.19
CA CYS A 18 6.12 2.77 2.08
C CYS A 18 5.88 2.31 0.63
N ALA A 19 6.24 3.13 -0.36
CA ALA A 19 6.08 2.82 -1.77
C ALA A 19 7.35 2.17 -2.35
N PHE A 20 7.19 1.46 -3.47
CA PHE A 20 8.30 0.92 -4.25
C PHE A 20 9.09 2.06 -4.94
N CYS A 21 8.37 3.02 -5.53
CA CYS A 21 8.92 4.21 -6.17
C CYS A 21 8.16 5.47 -5.72
N VAL A 22 8.79 6.63 -5.89
CA VAL A 22 8.19 7.96 -5.73
C VAL A 22 8.36 8.78 -6.99
N ILE A 23 7.54 9.83 -7.17
CA ILE A 23 7.64 10.75 -8.30
C ILE A 23 8.99 11.49 -8.24
N ASP A 24 9.70 11.51 -9.36
CA ASP A 24 10.92 12.29 -9.55
C ASP A 24 10.71 13.28 -10.71
N PRO A 25 10.98 14.59 -10.50
CA PRO A 25 10.68 15.61 -11.51
C PRO A 25 11.52 15.49 -12.79
N VAL A 26 12.65 14.76 -12.75
CA VAL A 26 13.55 14.60 -13.90
C VAL A 26 13.35 13.25 -14.57
N ASN A 27 13.24 12.18 -13.79
CA ASN A 27 13.25 10.80 -14.25
C ASN A 27 11.84 10.15 -14.27
N LYS A 28 10.77 10.94 -14.06
CA LYS A 28 9.38 10.52 -13.80
C LYS A 28 9.21 9.78 -12.46
N ILE A 29 10.06 8.79 -12.17
CA ILE A 29 10.09 8.05 -10.90
C ILE A 29 11.52 7.82 -10.40
N THR A 30 11.67 7.59 -9.09
CA THR A 30 12.90 7.08 -8.47
C THR A 30 12.57 6.04 -7.39
N MET A 31 13.53 5.18 -7.07
CA MET A 31 13.37 4.13 -6.06
C MET A 31 13.13 4.73 -4.67
N SER A 32 12.30 4.05 -3.88
CA SER A 32 12.07 4.40 -2.48
C SER A 32 12.37 3.24 -1.53
N LYS A 33 12.09 3.43 -0.23
CA LYS A 33 12.49 2.50 0.84
C LYS A 33 11.68 1.21 0.87
N ASN A 34 10.53 1.16 0.20
CA ASN A 34 9.66 -0.02 0.09
C ASN A 34 9.39 -0.70 1.46
N ARG A 35 9.06 0.09 2.48
CA ARG A 35 8.76 -0.41 3.83
C ARG A 35 7.29 -0.75 3.97
N ASN A 36 6.99 -1.77 4.77
CA ASN A 36 5.60 -2.03 5.14
C ASN A 36 5.10 -0.89 6.05
N PRO A 37 3.85 -0.42 5.87
CA PRO A 37 3.27 0.57 6.75
C PRO A 37 3.05 0.01 8.15
N GLN A 38 3.02 0.90 9.14
CA GLN A 38 2.58 0.56 10.48
C GLN A 38 1.11 0.17 10.43
N LEU A 39 0.74 -0.95 11.03
CA LEU A 39 -0.64 -1.42 11.12
C LEU A 39 -0.89 -1.95 12.53
N ALA A 40 -2.03 -1.59 13.10
CA ALA A 40 -2.51 -2.09 14.38
C ALA A 40 -4.01 -2.37 14.30
N TRP A 41 -4.47 -3.44 14.95
CA TRP A 41 -5.88 -3.81 14.97
C TRP A 41 -6.37 -4.14 16.37
N SER A 42 -7.67 -3.96 16.59
CA SER A 42 -8.33 -4.29 17.86
C SER A 42 -9.76 -4.78 17.65
N GLY A 43 -10.35 -5.40 18.68
CA GLY A 43 -11.73 -5.89 18.65
C GLY A 43 -11.96 -7.02 17.64
N ALA A 44 -11.04 -7.98 17.56
CA ALA A 44 -11.26 -9.21 16.82
C ALA A 44 -12.39 -10.02 17.47
N PRO A 45 -13.25 -10.71 16.70
CA PRO A 45 -14.30 -11.56 17.27
C PRO A 45 -13.77 -12.65 18.19
N ALA A 46 -14.56 -13.06 19.19
CA ALA A 46 -14.23 -14.18 20.05
C ALA A 46 -14.02 -15.46 19.22
N GLY A 47 -13.00 -16.26 19.57
CA GLY A 47 -12.64 -17.46 18.82
C GLY A 47 -11.76 -17.23 17.59
N THR A 48 -11.32 -16.00 17.32
CA THR A 48 -10.30 -15.74 16.28
C THR A 48 -9.01 -16.50 16.59
N LYS A 49 -8.55 -17.35 15.67
CA LYS A 49 -7.35 -18.19 15.83
C LYS A 49 -6.12 -17.68 15.08
N SER A 50 -6.33 -16.86 14.05
CA SER A 50 -5.27 -16.33 13.20
C SER A 50 -5.76 -15.09 12.45
N PHE A 51 -4.81 -14.37 11.86
CA PHE A 51 -5.07 -13.22 10.98
C PHE A 51 -4.30 -13.40 9.67
N ALA A 52 -4.83 -12.81 8.59
CA ALA A 52 -4.13 -12.61 7.33
C ALA A 52 -4.21 -11.14 6.95
N LEU A 53 -3.15 -10.61 6.35
CA LEU A 53 -3.07 -9.24 5.87
C LEU A 53 -2.76 -9.24 4.38
N ILE A 54 -3.57 -8.51 3.60
CA ILE A 54 -3.45 -8.42 2.14
C ILE A 54 -3.38 -6.95 1.76
N CYS A 55 -2.36 -6.58 0.99
CA CYS A 55 -2.33 -5.33 0.24
C CYS A 55 -2.79 -5.65 -1.19
N HIS A 56 -3.87 -5.03 -1.64
CA HIS A 56 -4.47 -5.30 -2.95
C HIS A 56 -4.74 -3.98 -3.66
N ASP A 57 -4.04 -3.78 -4.78
CA ASP A 57 -4.33 -2.74 -5.75
C ASP A 57 -5.12 -3.38 -6.88
N TYR A 58 -6.40 -3.04 -7.00
CA TYR A 58 -7.28 -3.58 -8.04
C TYR A 58 -7.25 -2.72 -9.32
N ASP A 59 -6.57 -1.57 -9.29
CA ASP A 59 -6.48 -0.62 -10.40
C ASP A 59 -5.27 -0.90 -11.31
N VAL A 60 -4.33 -1.75 -10.86
CA VAL A 60 -3.18 -2.16 -11.69
C VAL A 60 -3.64 -2.87 -12.97
N PRO A 61 -3.05 -2.56 -14.14
CA PRO A 61 -3.38 -3.27 -15.38
C PRO A 61 -3.15 -4.78 -15.24
N SER A 62 -4.19 -5.57 -15.51
CA SER A 62 -4.13 -7.04 -15.42
C SER A 62 -3.40 -7.69 -16.60
N VAL A 63 -3.28 -6.97 -17.73
CA VAL A 63 -2.45 -7.34 -18.88
C VAL A 63 -1.08 -6.72 -18.69
N ALA A 64 -0.04 -7.54 -18.62
CA ALA A 64 1.32 -7.07 -18.37
C ALA A 64 1.80 -6.03 -19.41
N ASP A 65 1.37 -6.16 -20.66
CA ASP A 65 1.74 -5.22 -21.72
C ASP A 65 1.14 -3.82 -21.52
N ASP A 66 0.18 -3.65 -20.61
CA ASP A 66 -0.47 -2.36 -20.31
C ASP A 66 0.14 -1.62 -19.12
N VAL A 67 1.13 -2.21 -18.43
CA VAL A 67 1.79 -1.51 -17.32
C VAL A 67 2.65 -0.35 -17.82
N ASN A 68 2.68 0.76 -17.06
CA ASN A 68 3.57 1.92 -17.27
C ASN A 68 3.49 2.61 -18.65
N LYS A 69 2.34 2.56 -19.33
CA LYS A 69 2.10 3.36 -20.55
C LYS A 69 1.89 4.83 -20.21
N ASP A 70 2.44 5.72 -21.04
CA ASP A 70 2.11 7.15 -20.99
C ASP A 70 0.64 7.34 -21.40
N GLY A 71 -0.08 8.21 -20.70
CA GLY A 71 -1.48 8.56 -20.97
C GLY A 71 -1.66 9.65 -22.02
#